data_AF-A0A8I0AFY4-F1
#
_entry.id   AF-A0A8I0AFY4-F1
#
_cell.length_a   1.000
_cell.length_b   1.000
_cell.length_c   1.000
_cell.angle_alpha   90.00
_cell.angle_beta   90.00
_cell.angle_gamma   90.00
#
_symmetry.space_group_name_H-M   'P 1'
#
loop_
_entity.id
_entity.type
_entity.pdbx_description
1 polymer ?
#
loop_
_entity_poly.entity_id
_entity_poly.type
_entity_poly.pdbx_seq_one_letter_code
_entity_poly.pdbx_strand_id
1 'polypeptide(L)'
;MYEATSIILATGVNFGKPFKGEEEFLGKGVGYCATCDAPLYKDKVVTIIAYNKHEEAEANFIGTIASKVYYVPMYKQEIEVDSSIEIINDIPVEIVGDSSVKKLILKNSEIEKDMVLVDFFAEWCGPCKMISTILDELQVEFEDKINIIKVNVDNSMDIAEQYNISNIPALVLLKKGQEVQRLIGFSPKQVIKENIEKHL
;
A
#
# COMPACT_ATOMS: atom_id res chain seq x y z
N MET A 1 0.07 17.50 3.81
CA MET A 1 1.17 16.80 4.50
C MET A 1 1.24 15.42 3.86
N TYR A 2 2.18 15.21 2.94
CA TYR A 2 2.22 13.97 2.17
C TYR A 2 3.01 12.93 2.95
N GLU A 3 2.30 12.01 3.60
CA GLU A 3 2.90 10.79 4.12
C GLU A 3 3.00 9.77 2.99
N ALA A 4 4.22 9.57 2.53
CA ALA A 4 4.59 8.46 1.69
C ALA A 4 4.22 7.14 2.39
N THR A 5 3.31 6.38 1.79
CA THR A 5 2.93 5.03 2.25
C THR A 5 3.82 4.01 1.56
N SER A 6 5.08 4.04 1.98
CA SER A 6 6.18 3.32 1.37
C SER A 6 6.05 1.81 1.55
N ILE A 7 6.31 1.07 0.47
CA ILE A 7 6.84 -0.29 0.54
C ILE A 7 8.07 -0.23 1.43
N ILE A 8 8.10 -1.03 2.49
CA ILE A 8 9.28 -1.13 3.34
C ILE A 8 10.03 -2.42 3.10
N LEU A 9 11.27 -2.26 2.62
CA LEU A 9 12.18 -3.32 2.25
C LEU A 9 13.14 -3.58 3.39
N ALA A 10 12.76 -4.49 4.27
CA ALA A 10 13.66 -5.07 5.26
C ALA A 10 14.59 -6.06 4.55
N THR A 11 15.63 -5.53 3.91
CA THR A 11 16.78 -6.31 3.49
C THR A 11 17.66 -6.42 4.74
N GLY A 12 17.59 -7.53 5.48
CA GLY A 12 18.61 -7.75 6.50
C GLY A 12 20.00 -7.71 5.85
N VAL A 13 21.05 -7.58 6.69
CA VAL A 13 22.42 -7.23 6.25
C VAL A 13 22.89 -8.09 5.08
N ASN A 14 22.70 -7.58 3.86
CA ASN A 14 23.23 -8.21 2.66
C ASN A 14 24.69 -7.80 2.58
N PHE A 15 25.61 -8.75 2.72
CA PHE A 15 27.04 -8.51 2.50
C PHE A 15 27.37 -8.33 1.00
N GLY A 16 26.37 -8.40 0.11
CA GLY A 16 26.45 -8.13 -1.32
C GLY A 16 26.30 -6.65 -1.70
N LYS A 17 26.31 -6.40 -3.01
CA LYS A 17 26.13 -5.04 -3.55
C LYS A 17 24.65 -4.65 -3.47
N PRO A 18 24.30 -3.45 -2.95
CA PRO A 18 22.93 -2.97 -2.97
C PRO A 18 22.40 -2.93 -4.41
N PHE A 19 21.12 -3.26 -4.58
CA PHE A 19 20.47 -3.20 -5.88
C PHE A 19 19.98 -1.78 -6.17
N LYS A 20 19.60 -1.53 -7.42
CA LYS A 20 19.34 -0.17 -7.90
C LYS A 20 18.20 0.47 -7.11
N GLY A 21 18.44 1.67 -6.57
CA GLY A 21 17.47 2.42 -5.75
C GLY A 21 17.51 2.14 -4.25
N GLU A 22 18.21 1.09 -3.79
CA GLU A 22 18.23 0.70 -2.37
C GLU A 22 18.80 1.80 -1.46
N GLU A 23 19.99 2.33 -1.78
CA GLU A 23 20.60 3.43 -1.02
C GLU A 23 19.84 4.76 -1.20
N GLU A 24 19.27 5.00 -2.37
CA GLU A 24 18.57 6.25 -2.71
C GLU A 24 17.29 6.43 -1.89
N PHE A 25 16.57 5.34 -1.65
CA PHE A 25 15.30 5.31 -0.94
C PHE A 25 15.41 4.93 0.54
N LEU A 26 16.64 4.79 1.07
CA LEU A 26 16.86 4.57 2.50
C LEU A 26 16.25 5.70 3.33
N GLY A 27 15.36 5.35 4.27
CA GLY A 27 14.58 6.31 5.07
C GLY A 27 13.44 7.00 4.31
N LYS A 28 13.26 6.72 3.01
CA LYS A 28 12.14 7.17 2.16
C LYS A 28 11.20 6.02 1.81
N GLY A 29 11.28 4.95 2.58
CA GLY A 29 10.58 3.71 2.34
C GLY A 29 11.45 2.48 2.46
N VAL A 30 12.74 2.56 2.21
CA VAL A 30 13.64 1.42 2.50
C VAL A 30 14.13 1.51 3.94
N GLY A 31 14.16 0.39 4.66
CA GLY A 31 14.64 0.31 6.05
C GLY A 31 15.33 -1.03 6.30
N TYR A 32 16.52 -1.03 6.90
CA TYR A 32 17.34 -2.25 7.01
C TYR A 32 17.00 -3.17 8.19
N CYS A 33 16.11 -2.74 9.09
CA CYS A 33 15.70 -3.52 10.25
C CYS A 33 14.18 -3.55 10.31
N ALA A 34 13.58 -4.71 10.04
CA ALA A 34 12.13 -4.80 10.00
C ALA A 34 11.53 -4.46 11.37
N THR A 35 12.15 -5.01 12.42
CA THR A 35 11.67 -4.91 13.80
C THR A 35 11.95 -3.56 14.46
N CYS A 36 13.03 -2.87 14.08
CA CYS A 36 13.40 -1.56 14.65
C CYS A 36 12.44 -0.45 14.21
N ASP A 37 12.01 -0.52 12.95
CA ASP A 37 11.10 0.44 12.33
C ASP A 37 9.65 -0.05 12.35
N ALA A 38 9.36 -1.14 13.06
CA ALA A 38 8.05 -1.75 13.17
C ALA A 38 6.90 -0.76 13.47
N PRO A 39 7.04 0.26 14.35
CA PRO A 39 5.99 1.26 14.54
C PRO A 39 5.60 2.01 13.27
N LEU A 40 6.51 2.16 12.31
CA LEU A 40 6.27 2.83 11.03
C LEU A 40 5.51 1.94 10.03
N TYR A 41 5.43 0.64 10.29
CA TYR A 41 4.89 -0.38 9.38
C TYR A 41 3.44 -0.74 9.70
N LYS A 42 2.96 -0.25 10.84
CA LYS A 42 1.60 -0.48 11.29
C LYS A 42 0.61 -0.07 10.20
N ASP A 43 -0.30 -0.98 9.89
CA ASP A 43 -1.38 -0.79 8.92
C ASP A 43 -0.88 -0.52 7.47
N LYS A 44 0.33 -1.01 7.12
CA LYS A 44 0.94 -0.85 5.79
C LYS A 44 1.25 -2.18 5.11
N VAL A 45 1.38 -2.12 3.78
CA VAL A 45 1.95 -3.20 2.97
C VAL A 45 3.46 -3.16 3.09
N VAL A 46 4.04 -4.24 3.57
CA VAL A 46 5.49 -4.39 3.75
C VAL A 46 6.00 -5.49 2.83
N THR A 47 7.19 -5.30 2.24
CA THR A 47 7.84 -6.33 1.44
C THR A 47 9.18 -6.66 2.05
N ILE A 48 9.34 -7.83 2.65
CA ILE A 48 10.58 -8.24 3.31
C ILE A 48 11.41 -9.03 2.31
N ILE A 49 12.62 -8.56 2.01
CA ILE A 49 13.57 -9.29 1.18
C ILE A 49 14.54 -10.00 2.11
N ALA A 50 14.38 -11.31 2.23
CA ALA A 50 15.10 -12.10 3.22
C ALA A 50 16.26 -12.88 2.60
N TYR A 51 17.47 -12.69 3.11
CA TYR A 51 18.67 -13.42 2.71
C TYR A 51 18.97 -14.64 3.60
N ASN A 52 18.30 -14.77 4.73
CA ASN A 52 18.53 -15.86 5.68
C ASN A 52 17.25 -16.26 6.44
N LYS A 53 17.30 -17.45 7.06
CA LYS A 53 16.15 -18.01 7.80
C LYS A 53 15.77 -17.21 9.05
N HIS A 54 16.70 -16.44 9.64
CA HIS A 54 16.40 -15.66 10.85
C HIS A 54 15.35 -14.56 10.59
N GLU A 55 15.27 -14.05 9.37
CA GLU A 55 14.30 -13.03 8.98
C GLU A 55 12.85 -13.55 8.91
N GLU A 56 12.61 -14.87 8.95
CA GLU A 56 11.26 -15.43 9.07
C GLU A 56 10.58 -14.99 10.37
N ALA A 57 11.31 -14.96 11.48
CA ALA A 57 10.80 -14.51 12.77
C ALA A 57 10.43 -13.02 12.73
N GLU A 58 11.21 -12.21 12.02
CA GLU A 58 10.91 -10.81 11.80
C GLU A 58 9.67 -10.65 10.92
N ALA A 59 9.56 -11.42 9.84
CA ALA A 59 8.39 -11.40 8.97
C ALA A 59 7.10 -11.78 9.72
N ASN A 60 7.17 -12.82 10.57
CA ASN A 60 6.04 -13.23 11.41
C ASN A 60 5.65 -12.13 12.39
N PHE A 61 6.62 -11.45 13.02
CA PHE A 61 6.34 -10.32 13.89
C PHE A 61 5.69 -9.16 13.12
N ILE A 62 6.22 -8.80 11.95
CA ILE A 62 5.65 -7.74 11.10
C ILE A 62 4.25 -8.12 10.62
N GLY A 63 3.98 -9.39 10.32
CA GLY A 63 2.64 -9.88 9.99
C GLY A 63 1.58 -9.65 11.09
N THR A 64 1.99 -9.40 12.34
CA THR A 64 1.05 -9.06 13.43
C THR A 64 0.64 -7.59 13.47
N ILE A 65 1.36 -6.72 12.77
CA ILE A 65 1.17 -5.26 12.83
C ILE A 65 0.95 -4.61 11.45
N ALA A 66 1.55 -5.18 10.41
CA ALA A 66 1.38 -4.76 9.04
C ALA A 66 0.06 -5.30 8.52
N SER A 67 -0.46 -4.61 7.51
CA SER A 67 -1.65 -5.04 6.83
C SER A 67 -1.36 -6.30 5.98
N LYS A 68 -0.29 -6.20 5.18
CA LYS A 68 0.23 -7.24 4.30
C LYS A 68 1.70 -7.39 4.56
N VAL A 69 2.17 -8.61 4.46
CA VAL A 69 3.59 -8.88 4.26
C VAL A 69 3.76 -9.72 2.99
N TYR A 70 4.53 -9.18 2.05
CA TYR A 70 5.17 -9.96 1.01
C TYR A 70 6.54 -10.40 1.50
N TYR A 71 6.86 -11.69 1.37
CA TYR A 71 8.15 -12.23 1.77
C TYR A 71 8.87 -12.76 0.53
N VAL A 72 10.03 -12.16 0.23
CA VAL A 72 10.87 -12.49 -0.94
C VAL A 72 12.12 -13.23 -0.46
N PRO A 73 12.13 -14.58 -0.44
CA PRO A 73 13.28 -15.34 0.00
C PRO A 73 14.39 -15.37 -1.05
N MET A 74 15.58 -14.94 -0.65
CA MET A 74 16.82 -14.95 -1.42
C MET A 74 17.74 -16.13 -1.05
N TYR A 75 17.21 -17.10 -0.28
CA TYR A 75 17.87 -18.33 0.13
C TYR A 75 17.05 -19.57 -0.28
N LYS A 76 17.66 -20.76 -0.21
CA LYS A 76 17.10 -22.00 -0.77
C LYS A 76 16.52 -22.97 0.26
N GLN A 77 16.40 -22.56 1.52
CA GLN A 77 15.86 -23.41 2.58
C GLN A 77 14.34 -23.41 2.54
N GLU A 78 13.71 -24.36 3.23
CA GLU A 78 12.26 -24.36 3.42
C GLU A 78 11.84 -23.15 4.25
N ILE A 79 10.80 -22.46 3.76
CA ILE A 79 10.32 -21.20 4.33
C ILE A 79 9.22 -21.48 5.34
N GLU A 80 9.42 -21.05 6.59
CA GLU A 80 8.48 -21.24 7.70
C GLU A 80 7.93 -19.90 8.20
N VAL A 81 7.04 -19.29 7.41
CA VAL A 81 6.32 -18.05 7.77
C VAL A 81 4.82 -18.30 7.99
N ASP A 82 4.16 -17.40 8.71
CA ASP A 82 2.73 -17.47 8.97
C ASP A 82 1.91 -17.51 7.67
N SER A 83 0.78 -18.22 7.70
CA SER A 83 -0.11 -18.39 6.55
C SER A 83 -0.70 -17.09 5.97
N SER A 84 -0.72 -16.01 6.75
CA SER A 84 -1.13 -14.67 6.31
C SER A 84 -0.10 -13.98 5.40
N ILE A 85 1.16 -14.44 5.44
CA ILE A 85 2.29 -13.87 4.71
C ILE A 85 2.35 -14.47 3.30
N GLU A 86 2.51 -13.61 2.29
CA GLU A 86 2.56 -14.04 0.91
C GLU A 86 4.00 -14.18 0.42
N ILE A 87 4.39 -15.41 0.09
CA ILE A 87 5.74 -15.72 -0.38
C ILE A 87 5.84 -15.43 -1.89
N ILE A 88 6.79 -14.56 -2.26
CA ILE A 88 7.10 -14.24 -3.65
C ILE A 88 8.49 -14.79 -3.99
N ASN A 89 8.52 -15.89 -4.74
CA ASN A 89 9.75 -16.52 -5.20
C ASN A 89 10.28 -15.84 -6.47
N ASP A 90 10.76 -14.60 -6.34
CA ASP A 90 11.34 -13.82 -7.44
C ASP A 90 12.56 -13.02 -6.95
N ILE A 91 13.33 -12.45 -7.87
CA ILE A 91 14.60 -11.78 -7.56
C ILE A 91 14.41 -10.27 -7.63
N PRO A 92 14.67 -9.49 -6.56
CA PRO A 92 14.70 -8.03 -6.60
C PRO A 92 15.73 -7.48 -7.58
N VAL A 93 15.32 -6.51 -8.40
CA VAL A 93 16.17 -5.87 -9.42
C VAL A 93 16.33 -4.38 -9.15
N GLU A 94 15.23 -3.68 -8.92
CA GLU A 94 15.22 -2.22 -8.80
C GLU A 94 14.07 -1.73 -7.91
N ILE A 95 14.33 -0.65 -7.18
CA ILE A 95 13.33 0.09 -6.42
C ILE A 95 13.06 1.38 -7.16
N VAL A 96 11.79 1.64 -7.44
CA VAL A 96 11.34 2.81 -8.21
C VAL A 96 10.47 3.68 -7.30
N GLY A 97 10.73 4.99 -7.36
CA GLY A 97 10.05 5.98 -6.53
C GLY A 97 10.36 7.41 -6.98
N ASP A 98 9.76 8.38 -6.28
CA ASP A 98 10.03 9.82 -6.44
C ASP A 98 10.60 10.42 -5.14
N SER A 99 9.76 11.00 -4.29
CA SER A 99 10.09 11.34 -2.91
C SER A 99 10.13 10.10 -2.00
N SER A 100 9.49 9.01 -2.43
CA SER A 100 9.40 7.76 -1.68
C SER A 100 9.25 6.54 -2.58
N VAL A 101 9.45 5.35 -2.01
CA VAL A 101 9.25 4.08 -2.72
C VAL A 101 7.81 3.96 -3.20
N LYS A 102 7.63 3.71 -4.49
CA LYS A 102 6.34 3.37 -5.11
C LYS A 102 6.25 1.88 -5.41
N LYS A 103 7.37 1.31 -5.87
CA LYS A 103 7.38 0.00 -6.51
C LYS A 103 8.68 -0.74 -6.30
N LEU A 104 8.58 -2.05 -6.11
CA LEU A 104 9.69 -2.99 -6.24
C LEU A 104 9.57 -3.73 -7.57
N ILE A 105 10.59 -3.61 -8.41
CA ILE A 105 10.74 -4.41 -9.63
C ILE A 105 11.49 -5.69 -9.26
N LEU A 106 10.84 -6.81 -9.54
CA LEU A 106 11.44 -8.13 -9.47
C LEU A 106 11.81 -8.59 -10.89
N LYS A 107 12.53 -9.69 -11.01
CA LYS A 107 13.02 -10.18 -12.30
C LYS A 107 11.90 -10.56 -13.25
N ASN A 108 10.80 -11.11 -12.75
CA ASN A 108 9.67 -11.58 -13.56
C ASN A 108 8.35 -10.87 -13.23
N SER A 109 8.33 -10.05 -12.18
CA SER A 109 7.11 -9.44 -11.64
C SER A 109 7.41 -8.08 -10.98
N GLU A 110 6.38 -7.45 -10.44
CA GLU A 110 6.48 -6.17 -9.76
C GLU A 110 5.52 -6.12 -8.57
N ILE A 111 5.92 -5.42 -7.51
CA ILE A 111 5.09 -5.16 -6.32
C ILE A 111 4.88 -3.64 -6.23
N GLU A 112 3.63 -3.20 -6.33
CA GLU A 112 3.22 -1.79 -6.25
C GLU A 112 1.85 -1.69 -5.55
N LYS A 113 1.60 -0.61 -4.80
CA LYS A 113 0.24 -0.24 -4.40
C LYS A 113 -0.45 0.42 -5.61
N ASP A 114 -0.92 -0.41 -6.53
CA ASP A 114 -1.41 0.04 -7.84
C ASP A 114 -2.80 0.68 -7.81
N MET A 115 -3.57 0.43 -6.75
CA MET A 115 -4.95 0.89 -6.66
C MET A 115 -5.14 1.91 -5.54
N VAL A 116 -5.78 3.02 -5.89
CA VAL A 116 -6.08 4.11 -4.95
C VAL A 116 -7.55 4.46 -5.07
N LEU A 117 -8.28 4.42 -3.97
CA LEU A 117 -9.66 4.91 -3.88
C LEU A 117 -9.64 6.29 -3.23
N VAL A 118 -10.05 7.31 -3.96
CA VAL A 118 -10.11 8.69 -3.48
C VAL A 118 -11.55 9.02 -3.06
N ASP A 119 -11.76 9.40 -1.81
CA ASP A 119 -13.02 9.86 -1.23
C ASP A 119 -13.07 11.39 -1.18
N PHE A 120 -13.84 11.98 -2.08
CA PHE A 120 -14.11 13.42 -2.10
C PHE A 120 -15.34 13.72 -1.22
N PHE A 121 -15.10 14.48 -0.15
CA PHE A 121 -16.08 14.73 0.89
C PHE A 121 -16.05 16.17 1.41
N ALA A 122 -17.00 16.51 2.29
CA ALA A 122 -16.96 17.72 3.12
C ALA A 122 -17.56 17.44 4.51
N GLU A 123 -17.16 18.22 5.52
CA GLU A 123 -17.57 18.01 6.93
C GLU A 123 -19.08 18.22 7.17
N TRP A 124 -19.68 19.09 6.37
CA TRP A 124 -21.11 19.42 6.42
C TRP A 124 -21.97 18.41 5.64
N CYS A 125 -21.36 17.51 4.87
CA CYS A 125 -22.06 16.53 4.07
C CYS A 125 -22.47 15.31 4.91
N GLY A 126 -23.76 15.23 5.25
CA GLY A 126 -24.33 14.11 6.01
C GLY A 126 -24.07 12.72 5.39
N PRO A 127 -24.40 12.50 4.10
CA PRO A 127 -24.14 11.22 3.43
C PRO A 127 -22.65 10.85 3.36
N CYS A 128 -21.75 11.84 3.30
CA CYS A 128 -20.31 11.60 3.29
C CYS A 128 -19.84 10.93 4.59
N LYS A 129 -20.41 11.29 5.73
CA LYS A 129 -20.07 10.64 7.02
C LYS A 129 -20.38 9.15 7.03
N MET A 130 -21.47 8.74 6.39
CA MET A 130 -21.82 7.32 6.24
C MET A 130 -20.84 6.60 5.33
N ILE A 131 -20.42 7.24 4.22
CA ILE A 131 -19.39 6.71 3.33
C ILE A 131 -18.07 6.56 4.08
N SER A 132 -17.65 7.55 4.87
CA SER A 132 -16.41 7.48 5.63
C SER A 132 -16.39 6.27 6.58
N THR A 133 -17.49 5.98 7.28
CA THR A 133 -17.58 4.76 8.12
C THR A 133 -17.44 3.49 7.30
N ILE A 134 -18.10 3.41 6.14
CA ILE A 134 -17.98 2.26 5.23
C ILE A 134 -16.54 2.11 4.72
N LEU A 135 -15.88 3.21 4.37
CA LEU A 135 -14.50 3.20 3.90
C LEU A 135 -13.52 2.80 5.00
N ASP A 136 -13.76 3.19 6.25
CA ASP A 136 -12.93 2.74 7.37
C ASP A 136 -13.03 1.21 7.55
N GLU A 137 -14.23 0.62 7.37
CA GLU A 137 -14.40 -0.83 7.36
C GLU A 137 -13.71 -1.49 6.14
N LEU A 138 -13.85 -0.90 4.95
CA LEU A 138 -13.22 -1.43 3.73
C LEU A 138 -11.71 -1.27 3.73
N GLN A 139 -11.17 -0.26 4.40
CA GLN A 139 -9.74 -0.08 4.58
C GLN A 139 -9.16 -1.28 5.33
N VAL A 140 -9.86 -1.81 6.34
CA VAL A 140 -9.44 -3.04 7.05
C VAL A 140 -9.57 -4.27 6.15
N GLU A 141 -10.61 -4.36 5.31
CA GLU A 141 -10.80 -5.51 4.41
C GLU A 141 -9.83 -5.55 3.22
N PHE A 142 -9.38 -4.38 2.73
CA PHE A 142 -8.58 -4.21 1.51
C PHE A 142 -7.25 -3.51 1.75
N GLU A 143 -6.78 -3.53 2.99
CA GLU A 143 -5.62 -2.80 3.49
C GLU A 143 -4.36 -3.01 2.63
N ASP A 144 -4.29 -4.19 2.03
CA ASP A 144 -3.16 -4.70 1.26
C ASP A 144 -3.25 -4.44 -0.23
N LYS A 145 -4.46 -4.11 -0.65
CA LYS A 145 -4.92 -4.20 -2.02
C LYS A 145 -5.18 -2.83 -2.61
N ILE A 146 -5.64 -1.88 -1.78
CA ILE A 146 -5.90 -0.50 -2.19
C ILE A 146 -5.40 0.49 -1.13
N ASN A 147 -5.12 1.70 -1.56
CA ASN A 147 -4.93 2.85 -0.68
C ASN A 147 -6.20 3.70 -0.68
N ILE A 148 -6.80 4.00 0.47
CA ILE A 148 -7.94 4.92 0.54
C ILE A 148 -7.45 6.30 0.97
N ILE A 149 -7.70 7.31 0.13
CA ILE A 149 -7.31 8.71 0.38
C ILE A 149 -8.56 9.55 0.53
N LYS A 150 -8.64 10.37 1.57
CA LYS A 150 -9.75 11.31 1.78
C LYS A 150 -9.34 12.72 1.34
N VAL A 151 -10.16 13.35 0.51
CA VAL A 151 -9.97 14.71 0.00
C VAL A 151 -11.16 15.56 0.41
N ASN A 152 -10.93 16.52 1.30
CA ASN A 152 -11.93 17.50 1.66
C ASN A 152 -11.99 18.58 0.57
N VAL A 153 -13.13 18.68 -0.12
CA VAL A 153 -13.30 19.59 -1.27
C VAL A 153 -13.22 21.07 -0.89
N ASP A 154 -13.54 21.44 0.35
CA ASP A 154 -13.45 22.82 0.83
C ASP A 154 -11.98 23.24 1.04
N ASN A 155 -11.12 22.29 1.41
CA ASN A 155 -9.70 22.53 1.70
C ASN A 155 -8.78 22.29 0.48
N SER A 156 -9.29 21.61 -0.55
CA SER A 156 -8.52 21.14 -1.70
C SER A 156 -9.31 21.30 -3.00
N MET A 157 -9.82 22.51 -3.21
CA MET A 157 -10.65 22.88 -4.36
C MET A 157 -9.95 22.63 -5.70
N ASP A 158 -8.65 22.91 -5.79
CA ASP A 158 -7.83 22.67 -6.98
C ASP A 158 -7.78 21.19 -7.36
N ILE A 159 -7.65 20.30 -6.38
CA ILE A 159 -7.70 18.85 -6.60
C ILE A 159 -9.12 18.42 -7.00
N ALA A 160 -10.14 18.93 -6.32
CA ALA A 160 -11.53 18.63 -6.67
C ALA A 160 -11.87 19.05 -8.13
N GLU A 161 -11.39 20.21 -8.58
CA GLU A 161 -11.54 20.69 -9.95
C GLU A 161 -10.80 19.80 -10.96
N GLN A 162 -9.55 19.40 -10.68
CA GLN A 162 -8.80 18.49 -11.55
C GLN A 162 -9.52 17.16 -11.81
N TYR A 163 -10.22 16.66 -10.79
CA TYR A 163 -11.02 15.43 -10.87
C TYR A 163 -12.47 15.66 -11.32
N ASN A 164 -12.83 16.88 -11.73
CA ASN A 164 -14.18 17.32 -12.11
C ASN A 164 -15.26 16.95 -11.08
N ILE A 165 -14.95 17.16 -9.79
CA ILE A 165 -15.87 16.85 -8.68
C ILE A 165 -16.87 18.01 -8.53
N SER A 166 -18.10 17.78 -8.98
CA SER A 166 -19.20 18.76 -8.85
C SER A 166 -20.21 18.41 -7.76
N ASN A 167 -20.22 17.15 -7.31
CA ASN A 167 -21.15 16.64 -6.32
C ASN A 167 -20.38 15.75 -5.33
N ILE A 168 -20.77 15.79 -4.06
CA ILE A 168 -20.23 14.94 -3.00
C ILE A 168 -21.37 14.16 -2.31
N PRO A 169 -21.10 12.97 -1.73
CA PRO A 169 -19.82 12.25 -1.78
C PRO A 169 -19.49 11.76 -3.18
N ALA A 170 -18.21 11.65 -3.50
CA ALA A 170 -17.74 11.06 -4.74
C ALA A 170 -16.52 10.18 -4.47
N LEU A 171 -16.54 8.95 -4.98
CA LEU A 171 -15.42 8.02 -4.91
C LEU A 171 -14.82 7.85 -6.29
N VAL A 172 -13.49 7.99 -6.40
CA VAL A 172 -12.75 7.76 -7.65
C VAL A 172 -11.72 6.67 -7.42
N LEU A 173 -11.85 5.57 -8.15
CA LEU A 173 -10.90 4.46 -8.10
C LEU A 173 -9.89 4.62 -9.23
N LEU A 174 -8.63 4.69 -8.85
CA LEU A 174 -7.48 4.77 -9.74
C LEU A 174 -6.78 3.41 -9.76
N LYS A 175 -6.38 2.94 -10.94
CA LYS A 175 -5.41 1.84 -11.11
C LYS A 175 -4.26 2.35 -11.97
N LYS A 176 -3.03 2.24 -11.47
CA LYS A 176 -1.82 2.75 -12.16
C LYS A 176 -1.95 4.23 -12.57
N GLY A 177 -2.53 5.04 -11.68
CA GLY A 177 -2.76 6.47 -11.90
C GLY A 177 -3.87 6.83 -12.90
N GLN A 178 -4.58 5.84 -13.47
CA GLN A 178 -5.71 6.07 -14.37
C GLN A 178 -7.03 5.80 -13.66
N GLU A 179 -8.02 6.65 -13.90
CA GLU A 179 -9.38 6.41 -13.42
C GLU A 179 -9.99 5.19 -14.11
N VAL A 180 -10.28 4.17 -13.30
CA VAL A 180 -10.91 2.93 -13.78
C VAL A 180 -12.37 2.83 -13.34
N GLN A 181 -12.77 3.55 -12.29
CA GLN A 181 -14.15 3.60 -11.84
C GLN A 181 -14.45 4.87 -11.04
N ARG A 182 -15.71 5.31 -11.08
CA ARG A 182 -16.21 6.44 -10.31
C ARG A 182 -17.62 6.17 -9.78
N LEU A 183 -17.85 6.52 -8.52
CA LEU A 183 -19.16 6.45 -7.86
C LEU A 183 -19.54 7.86 -7.38
N ILE A 184 -20.70 8.35 -7.78
CA ILE A 184 -21.21 9.66 -7.36
C ILE A 184 -22.42 9.47 -6.46
N GLY A 185 -22.45 10.18 -5.35
CA GLY A 185 -23.48 10.05 -4.32
C GLY A 185 -23.24 8.86 -3.41
N PHE A 186 -24.20 8.63 -2.51
CA PHE A 186 -24.11 7.53 -1.56
C PHE A 186 -24.14 6.18 -2.27
N SER A 187 -23.19 5.31 -1.92
CA SER A 187 -23.09 3.92 -2.38
C SER A 187 -22.97 3.00 -1.16
N PRO A 188 -23.80 1.94 -1.05
CA PRO A 188 -23.66 0.95 0.02
C PRO A 188 -22.30 0.24 -0.03
N LYS A 189 -21.83 -0.27 1.12
CA LYS A 189 -20.56 -1.01 1.26
C LYS A 189 -20.35 -2.08 0.21
N GLN A 190 -21.38 -2.89 -0.05
CA GLN A 190 -21.31 -3.98 -1.01
C GLN A 190 -21.02 -3.48 -2.43
N VAL A 191 -21.62 -2.36 -2.84
CA VAL A 191 -21.38 -1.78 -4.17
C VAL A 191 -19.93 -1.27 -4.28
N ILE A 192 -19.42 -0.59 -3.25
CA ILE A 192 -18.03 -0.09 -3.25
C ILE A 192 -17.06 -1.27 -3.33
N LYS A 193 -17.31 -2.30 -2.51
CA LYS A 193 -16.53 -3.55 -2.48
C LYS A 193 -16.47 -4.25 -3.82
N GLU A 194 -17.62 -4.48 -4.46
CA GLU A 194 -17.71 -5.12 -5.78
C GLU A 194 -16.91 -4.33 -6.84
N ASN A 195 -16.91 -3.00 -6.75
CA ASN A 195 -16.13 -2.15 -7.66
C ASN A 195 -14.62 -2.23 -7.40
N ILE A 196 -14.19 -2.33 -6.14
CA ILE A 196 -12.78 -2.59 -5.82
C ILE A 196 -12.37 -3.96 -6.38
N GLU A 197 -13.13 -5.01 -6.07
CA GLU A 197 -12.85 -6.39 -6.47
C GLU A 197 -12.81 -6.59 -7.98
N LYS A 198 -13.70 -5.92 -8.72
CA LYS A 198 -13.70 -5.95 -10.18
C LYS A 198 -12.39 -5.48 -10.81
N HIS A 199 -11.67 -4.59 -10.13
CA HIS A 199 -10.50 -3.91 -10.67
C HIS A 199 -9.18 -4.33 -10.03
N LEU A 200 -9.18 -5.21 -9.02
CA LEU A 200 -7.99 -5.87 -8.51
C LEU A 200 -7.35 -6.76 -9.59
#